data_AF-A0A7G9GGJ4-F1
#
_entry.id   AF-A0A7G9GGJ4-F1
#
_cell.length_a   1.000
_cell.length_b   1.000
_cell.length_c   1.000
_cell.angle_alpha   90.00
_cell.angle_beta   90.00
_cell.angle_gamma   90.00
#
_symmetry.space_group_name_H-M   'P 1'
#
loop_
_entity.id
_entity.type
_entity.pdbx_description
1 polymer ?
#
loop_
_entity_poly.entity_id
_entity_poly.type
_entity_poly.pdbx_seq_one_letter_code
_entity_poly.pdbx_strand_id
1 'polypeptide(L)'
;MPKGVPNKKYTPEFKKLVVETMQEEHLGYCETAERFGVRHKRVQDWERIYLSEGPDGFAIERRGRGSTGRPRKLPKEVEEDLLAEVQRLRAENEYLKNLQALVLEDERRQRRKRR
;
A
#
# COMPACT_ATOMS: atom_id res chain seq x y z
N MET A 1 19.09 -37.42 16.04
CA MET A 1 18.52 -36.52 15.01
C MET A 1 19.44 -35.31 14.89
N PRO A 2 20.14 -35.10 13.76
CA PRO A 2 20.93 -33.87 13.57
C PRO A 2 19.96 -32.67 13.50
N LYS A 3 20.30 -31.58 14.20
CA LYS A 3 19.51 -30.35 14.22
C LYS A 3 19.49 -29.75 12.81
N GLY A 4 18.31 -29.43 12.29
CA GLY A 4 18.14 -28.90 10.92
C GLY A 4 18.92 -27.62 10.67
N VAL A 5 19.26 -27.39 9.38
CA VAL A 5 20.02 -26.21 8.93
C VAL A 5 19.33 -24.92 9.40
N PRO A 6 20.06 -23.96 10.02
CA PRO A 6 19.47 -22.71 10.48
C PRO A 6 18.88 -21.93 9.30
N ASN A 7 17.68 -21.37 9.50
CA ASN A 7 17.01 -20.55 8.50
C ASN A 7 17.86 -19.32 8.15
N LYS A 8 18.08 -19.08 6.85
CA LYS A 8 18.75 -17.86 6.33
C LYS A 8 17.99 -16.62 6.82
N LYS A 9 18.68 -15.73 7.54
CA LYS A 9 18.13 -14.47 8.04
C LYS A 9 18.49 -13.35 7.08
N TYR A 10 17.51 -12.51 6.76
CA TYR A 10 17.68 -11.33 5.92
C TYR A 10 17.51 -10.06 6.76
N THR A 11 18.39 -9.09 6.58
CA THR A 11 18.29 -7.78 7.24
C THR A 11 17.08 -7.01 6.69
N PRO A 12 16.48 -6.09 7.47
CA PRO A 12 15.43 -5.21 6.97
C PRO A 12 15.83 -4.47 5.69
N GLU A 13 17.06 -3.95 5.65
CA GLU A 13 17.56 -3.19 4.50
C GLU A 13 17.67 -4.03 3.24
N PHE A 14 18.09 -5.29 3.36
CA PHE A 14 18.11 -6.19 2.22
C PHE A 14 16.70 -6.47 1.69
N LYS A 15 15.71 -6.67 2.57
CA LYS A 15 14.32 -6.90 2.16
C LYS A 15 13.75 -5.68 1.44
N LYS A 16 14.05 -4.48 1.95
CA LYS A 16 13.66 -3.20 1.35
C LYS A 16 14.24 -3.07 -0.05
N LEU A 17 15.56 -3.25 -0.19
CA LEU A 17 16.25 -3.22 -1.48
C LEU A 17 15.60 -4.15 -2.50
N VAL A 18 15.33 -5.41 -2.11
CA VAL A 18 14.73 -6.40 -3.01
C VAL A 18 13.36 -5.95 -3.53
N VAL A 19 12.50 -5.41 -2.66
CA VAL A 19 11.15 -4.98 -3.05
C VAL A 19 11.18 -3.69 -3.87
N GLU A 20 12.03 -2.73 -3.51
CA GLU A 20 12.17 -1.47 -4.25
C GLU A 20 12.71 -1.71 -5.67
N THR A 21 13.76 -2.52 -5.83
CA THR A 21 14.26 -2.90 -7.15
C THR A 21 13.19 -3.63 -7.99
N MET A 22 12.39 -4.51 -7.36
CA MET A 22 11.30 -5.18 -8.07
C MET A 22 10.25 -4.20 -8.60
N GLN A 23 9.90 -3.17 -7.82
CA GLN A 23 8.92 -2.16 -8.22
C GLN A 23 9.48 -1.19 -9.26
N GLU A 24 10.72 -0.73 -9.08
CA GLU A 24 11.40 0.19 -10.00
C GLU A 24 11.62 -0.42 -11.38
N GLU A 25 12.02 -1.70 -11.43
CA GLU A 25 12.28 -2.42 -12.68
C GLU A 25 11.08 -3.23 -13.18
N HIS A 26 9.93 -3.19 -12.48
CA HIS A 26 8.72 -3.93 -12.80
C HIS A 26 8.94 -5.45 -13.00
N LEU A 27 9.80 -6.04 -12.17
CA LEU A 27 10.17 -7.45 -12.27
C LEU A 27 9.09 -8.37 -11.67
N GLY A 28 8.99 -9.58 -12.21
CA GLY A 28 8.18 -10.63 -11.61
C GLY A 28 8.86 -11.29 -10.39
N TYR A 29 8.08 -11.89 -9.48
CA TYR A 29 8.62 -12.52 -8.27
C TYR A 29 9.70 -13.58 -8.51
N CYS A 30 9.59 -14.36 -9.58
CA CYS A 30 10.57 -15.40 -9.92
C CYS A 30 11.90 -14.77 -10.37
N GLU A 31 11.82 -13.74 -11.21
CA GLU A 31 12.98 -13.02 -11.73
C GLU A 31 13.72 -12.27 -10.61
N THR A 32 12.99 -11.57 -9.74
CA THR A 32 13.56 -10.96 -8.54
C THR A 32 14.21 -12.01 -7.63
N ALA A 33 13.56 -13.17 -7.47
CA ALA A 33 14.08 -14.24 -6.63
C ALA A 33 15.40 -14.82 -7.15
N GLU A 34 15.49 -15.04 -8.46
CA GLU A 34 16.73 -15.49 -9.12
C GLU A 34 17.84 -14.45 -8.97
N ARG A 35 17.53 -13.17 -9.27
CA ARG A 35 18.52 -12.08 -9.17
C ARG A 35 19.13 -11.95 -7.78
N PHE A 36 18.31 -12.05 -6.73
CA PHE A 36 18.77 -11.87 -5.34
C PHE A 36 19.08 -13.18 -4.62
N GLY A 37 19.00 -14.34 -5.29
CA GLY A 37 19.26 -15.65 -4.69
C GLY A 37 18.33 -15.96 -3.51
N VAL A 38 17.08 -15.54 -3.60
CA VAL A 38 16.04 -15.76 -2.60
C VAL A 38 14.94 -16.65 -3.16
N ARG A 39 14.02 -17.13 -2.32
CA ARG A 39 12.85 -17.89 -2.80
C ARG A 39 11.77 -16.91 -3.23
N HIS A 40 11.11 -17.13 -4.37
CA HIS A 40 10.01 -16.28 -4.86
C HIS A 40 8.93 -16.03 -3.80
N LYS A 41 8.60 -17.04 -2.98
CA LYS A 41 7.61 -16.89 -1.91
C LYS A 41 8.01 -15.85 -0.86
N ARG A 42 9.32 -15.69 -0.59
CA ARG A 42 9.84 -14.66 0.32
C ARG A 42 9.66 -13.27 -0.25
N VAL A 43 9.91 -13.09 -1.55
CA VAL A 43 9.69 -11.82 -2.24
C VAL A 43 8.22 -11.40 -2.13
N GLN A 44 7.30 -12.33 -2.40
CA GLN A 44 5.86 -12.09 -2.24
C GLN A 44 5.48 -11.70 -0.81
N ASP A 45 6.01 -12.40 0.20
CA ASP A 45 5.76 -12.06 1.60
C ASP A 45 6.32 -10.68 1.98
N TRP A 46 7.46 -10.28 1.41
CA TRP A 46 8.07 -8.98 1.67
C TRP A 46 7.33 -7.84 0.99
N GLU A 47 6.91 -8.01 -0.25
CA GLU A 47 6.07 -7.03 -0.95
C GLU A 47 4.77 -6.79 -0.19
N ARG A 48 4.11 -7.85 0.30
CA ARG A 48 2.90 -7.70 1.13
C ARG A 48 3.16 -6.82 2.35
N ILE A 49 4.26 -7.06 3.08
CA ILE A 49 4.63 -6.25 4.25
C ILE A 49 4.90 -4.81 3.84
N TYR A 50 5.63 -4.59 2.75
CA TYR A 50 5.96 -3.25 2.24
C TYR A 50 4.70 -2.46 1.87
N LEU A 51 3.74 -3.08 1.19
CA LEU A 51 2.49 -2.44 0.80
C LEU A 51 1.55 -2.17 1.99
N SER A 52 1.54 -3.03 3.01
CA SER A 52 0.63 -2.87 4.15
C SER A 52 1.18 -2.01 5.29
N GLU A 53 2.50 -2.07 5.53
CA GLU A 53 3.14 -1.49 6.71
C GLU A 53 4.32 -0.56 6.34
N GLY A 54 4.69 -0.47 5.07
CA GLY A 54 5.86 0.29 4.63
C GLY A 54 7.19 -0.41 4.90
N PRO A 55 8.33 0.26 4.60
CA PRO A 55 9.68 -0.29 4.81
C PRO A 55 9.97 -0.60 6.29
N ASP A 56 9.43 0.21 7.22
CA ASP A 56 9.60 0.01 8.66
C ASP A 56 8.97 -1.30 9.15
N GLY A 57 7.99 -1.83 8.41
CA GLY A 57 7.37 -3.12 8.66
C GLY A 57 8.35 -4.31 8.68
N PHE A 58 9.54 -4.16 8.08
CA PHE A 58 10.57 -5.19 8.12
C PHE A 58 11.37 -5.27 9.43
N ALA A 59 11.39 -4.21 10.22
CA ALA A 59 12.04 -4.17 11.53
C ALA A 59 11.16 -4.77 12.65
N ILE A 60 9.86 -4.89 12.41
CA ILE A 60 8.89 -5.38 13.40
C ILE A 60 9.06 -6.90 13.62
N GLU A 61 9.45 -7.30 14.84
CA GLU A 61 9.49 -8.70 15.28
C GLU A 61 8.06 -9.21 15.53
N ARG A 62 7.71 -10.32 14.85
CA ARG A 62 6.37 -10.92 14.89
C ARG A 62 6.35 -12.26 15.60
N ARG A 63 7.51 -12.84 15.95
CA ARG A 63 7.58 -14.11 16.69
C ARG A 63 7.01 -13.96 18.09
N GLY A 64 6.25 -14.97 18.53
CA GLY A 64 5.63 -14.99 19.85
C GLY A 64 4.44 -14.04 20.00
N ARG A 65 4.12 -13.22 18.99
CA ARG A 65 2.90 -12.42 18.99
C ARG A 65 1.72 -13.37 18.73
N GLY A 66 0.84 -13.52 19.71
CA GLY A 66 -0.38 -14.31 19.56
C GLY A 66 -1.18 -13.83 18.35
N SER A 67 -1.85 -14.76 17.67
CA SER A 67 -2.80 -14.40 16.62
C SER A 67 -3.85 -13.48 17.23
N THR A 68 -4.08 -12.30 16.64
CA THR A 68 -5.20 -11.41 17.01
C THR A 68 -6.55 -12.00 16.60
N GLY A 69 -6.56 -13.20 16.02
CA GLY A 69 -7.75 -13.89 15.55
C GLY A 69 -8.30 -13.24 14.28
N ARG A 70 -9.50 -13.67 13.90
CA ARG A 70 -10.25 -13.03 12.82
C ARG A 70 -10.62 -11.61 13.27
N PRO A 71 -10.41 -10.57 12.45
CA PRO A 71 -10.92 -9.23 12.74
C PRO A 71 -12.40 -9.31 13.10
N ARG A 72 -12.81 -8.65 14.19
CA ARG A 72 -14.24 -8.54 14.51
C ARG A 72 -14.92 -7.80 13.36
N LYS A 73 -15.98 -8.37 12.81
CA LYS A 73 -16.83 -7.65 11.86
C LYS A 73 -17.41 -6.43 12.58
N LEU A 74 -17.42 -5.28 11.92
CA LEU A 74 -18.14 -4.12 12.43
C LEU A 74 -19.63 -4.46 12.53
N PRO A 75 -20.36 -3.90 13.52
CA PRO A 75 -21.82 -3.93 13.49
C PRO A 75 -22.32 -3.34 12.17
N LYS A 76 -23.37 -3.92 11.58
CA LYS A 76 -23.91 -3.50 10.28
C LYS A 76 -24.29 -2.01 10.24
N GLU A 77 -24.85 -1.51 11.34
CA GLU A 77 -25.23 -0.10 11.49
C GLU A 77 -24.04 0.85 11.30
N VAL A 78 -22.89 0.53 11.92
CA VAL A 78 -21.66 1.33 11.77
C VAL A 78 -21.12 1.28 10.34
N GLU A 79 -21.27 0.14 9.67
CA GLU A 79 -20.85 -0.02 8.27
C GLU A 79 -21.72 0.84 7.33
N GLU A 80 -23.03 0.87 7.55
CA GLU A 80 -23.98 1.70 6.80
C GLU A 80 -23.71 3.20 6.99
N ASP A 81 -23.47 3.65 8.23
CA ASP A 81 -23.11 5.03 8.54
C ASP A 81 -21.81 5.46 7.83
N LEU A 82 -20.79 4.60 7.85
CA LEU A 82 -19.53 4.85 7.16
C LEU A 82 -19.71 4.94 5.63
N LEU A 83 -20.57 4.09 5.05
CA LEU A 83 -20.86 4.14 3.62
C LEU A 83 -21.60 5.44 3.25
N ALA A 84 -22.55 5.88 4.08
CA ALA A 84 -23.24 7.15 3.89
C ALA A 84 -22.27 8.34 3.94
N GLU A 85 -21.35 8.33 4.91
CA GLU A 85 -20.34 9.38 5.04
C GLU A 85 -19.37 9.40 3.83
N VAL A 86 -18.94 8.22 3.35
CA VAL A 86 -18.12 8.14 2.13
C VAL A 86 -18.87 8.71 0.91
N GLN A 87 -20.17 8.45 0.77
CA GLN A 87 -20.97 9.02 -0.31
C GLN A 87 -21.10 10.54 -0.19
N ARG A 88 -21.35 11.04 1.02
CA ARG A 88 -21.41 12.49 1.32
C ARG A 88 -20.09 13.17 0.94
N LEU A 89 -18.96 12.61 1.38
CA LEU A 89 -17.63 13.14 1.09
C LEU A 89 -17.29 13.08 -0.41
N ARG A 90 -17.75 12.06 -1.14
CA ARG A 90 -17.58 11.98 -2.60
C ARG A 90 -18.36 13.07 -3.32
N ALA A 91 -19.61 13.29 -2.92
CA ALA A 91 -20.43 14.37 -3.47
C ALA A 91 -19.84 15.75 -3.15
N GLU A 92 -19.35 15.96 -1.94
CA GLU A 92 -18.67 17.19 -1.54
C GLU A 92 -17.40 17.43 -2.37
N ASN A 93 -16.58 16.40 -2.58
CA ASN A 93 -15.40 16.49 -3.45
C ASN A 93 -15.76 16.79 -4.91
N GLU A 94 -16.83 16.19 -5.44
CA GLU A 94 -17.30 16.46 -6.79
C GLU A 94 -17.77 17.91 -6.94
N TYR A 95 -18.54 18.40 -5.97
CA TYR A 95 -18.99 19.78 -5.92
C TYR A 95 -17.79 20.76 -5.92
N LEU A 96 -16.77 20.50 -5.09
CA LEU A 96 -15.56 21.32 -5.03
C LEU A 96 -14.79 21.32 -6.35
N LYS A 97 -14.67 20.17 -7.03
CA LYS A 97 -14.04 20.08 -8.36
C LYS A 97 -14.80 20.87 -9.42
N ASN A 98 -16.12 20.79 -9.40
CA ASN A 98 -16.98 21.54 -10.33
C ASN A 98 -16.87 23.04 -10.09
N LEU A 99 -16.85 23.47 -8.81
CA LEU A 99 -16.64 24.87 -8.46
C LEU A 99 -15.27 25.38 -8.96
N GLN A 100 -14.20 24.61 -8.74
CA GLN A 100 -12.87 24.94 -9.27
C GLN A 100 -12.87 25.05 -10.80
N ALA A 101 -13.55 24.15 -11.49
CA ALA A 101 -13.65 24.18 -12.96
C ALA A 101 -14.34 25.46 -13.46
N LEU A 102 -15.44 25.88 -12.82
CA LEU A 102 -16.14 27.11 -13.17
C LEU A 102 -15.27 28.36 -12.96
N VAL A 103 -14.57 28.44 -11.83
CA VAL A 103 -13.64 29.55 -11.54
C VAL A 103 -12.55 29.64 -12.62
N LEU A 104 -11.94 28.49 -12.98
CA LEU A 104 -10.93 28.44 -14.03
C LEU A 104 -11.48 28.84 -15.41
N GLU A 105 -12.72 28.46 -15.73
CA GLU A 105 -13.38 28.86 -16.97
C GLU A 105 -13.62 30.37 -17.01
N ASP A 106 -14.12 30.95 -15.93
CA ASP A 106 -14.34 32.38 -15.81
C ASP A 106 -13.03 33.17 -15.93
N GLU A 107 -11.96 32.73 -15.26
CA GLU A 107 -10.63 33.34 -15.42
C GLU A 107 -10.13 33.30 -16.86
N ARG A 108 -10.27 32.15 -17.54
CA ARG A 108 -9.92 32.02 -18.97
C ARG A 108 -10.74 32.98 -19.82
N ARG A 109 -12.03 33.13 -19.55
CA ARG A 109 -12.94 34.03 -20.27
C ARG A 109 -12.54 35.49 -20.07
N GLN A 110 -12.21 35.89 -18.85
CA GLN A 110 -11.73 37.24 -18.54
C GLN A 110 -10.39 37.55 -19.21
N ARG A 111 -9.45 36.59 -19.24
CA ARG A 111 -8.18 36.73 -19.96
C ARG A 111 -8.38 36.93 -21.47
N ARG A 112 -9.34 36.23 -22.08
CA ARG A 112 -9.66 36.40 -23.52
C ARG A 112 -10.30 37.75 -23.84
N LYS A 113 -11.09 38.33 -22.93
CA LYS A 113 -11.70 39.66 -23.10
C LYS A 113 -10.72 40.82 -22.94
N ARG A 114 -9.59 40.59 -22.26
CA ARG A 114 -8.53 41.59 -22.02
C ARG A 114 -7.44 41.60 -23.10
N ARG A 115 -7.48 40.69 -24.07
CA ARG A 115 -6.64 40.67 -25.27
C ARG A 115 -7.40 41.28 -26.44
#